data_AF-A0A0F7RXZ2-F1
#
_entry.id   AF-A0A0F7RXZ2-F1
#
_cell.length_a   1.000
_cell.length_b   1.000
_cell.length_c   1.000
_cell.angle_alpha   90.00
_cell.angle_beta   90.00
_cell.angle_gamma   90.00
#
_symmetry.space_group_name_H-M   'P 1'
#
loop_
_entity.id
_entity.type
_entity.pdbx_description
1 polymer ?
#
loop_
_entity_poly.entity_id
_entity_poly.type
_entity_poly.pdbx_seq_one_letter_code
_entity_poly.pdbx_strand_id
1 'polypeptide(L)'
;MSTSTAAAAISAAEITAPISLTSLIHNAALSSESPISQEALSDKQVASYIRSLSNFSLTDLKTQPQQLQSKSEALHQQLSELCISQTDAFVHIHHAEQQFAPSLSHFATRLDDLIANTLPDLQAAADAFVSASQPVLAERERVHNVADQYQRGHLSDLLEIPPLVQTCVKAGHHSEAIQLAEHLVNLLKQSHEAPIAASSSDTLHGQRSTYLSLLIEALSHLASMKADLISSFSKTGLKLPAALKSVTILRRLNQFESSLPNLPDWQLVLASAQAITNALVPQLSMTENQLCLAFLKARIRSFHSALDAMGSPSSFSSEAYLRRYIDLWRQEMADTLGMAFPLFIDHASSASLNQSKDDASSDMVTPAYLVSSFATSGLQRLRDTVSVQLVTAANRVPLASSASAGSTSSTSTANLEMLADTFANIHTQLSYASAALTRFGLDFGSLLFAPTSDTDPSTRSLSTIETVWLDALTRSLDHIFSHTHAQLDEHLQKDGALPSQWLISSQLPSSALEDLYR
;
A
#
# COMPACT_ATOMS: atom_id res chain seq x y z
N MET A 1 17.60 93.33 52.12
CA MET A 1 19.01 93.75 52.28
C MET A 1 19.42 94.26 50.90
N SER A 2 19.51 95.56 50.60
CA SER A 2 20.12 96.69 51.31
C SER A 2 19.37 97.97 50.85
N THR A 3 18.67 98.70 51.73
CA THR A 3 19.08 99.94 52.41
C THR A 3 19.73 101.02 51.54
N SER A 4 19.02 102.17 51.45
CA SER A 4 19.54 103.52 51.77
C SER A 4 20.45 104.16 50.71
N THR A 5 20.35 105.43 50.28
CA THR A 5 20.30 106.72 51.00
C THR A 5 20.39 107.77 49.87
N ALA A 6 19.67 108.88 49.82
CA ALA A 6 20.14 110.23 50.19
C ALA A 6 19.43 111.19 49.21
N ALA A 7 18.55 112.08 49.66
CA ALA A 7 18.88 113.39 50.22
C ALA A 7 19.56 114.33 49.20
N ALA A 8 18.73 115.24 48.67
CA ALA A 8 19.01 116.65 48.38
C ALA A 8 20.43 117.04 47.95
N ALA A 9 20.56 117.39 46.67
CA ALA A 9 21.51 118.40 46.21
C ALA A 9 20.86 119.21 45.09
N ILE A 10 20.11 120.24 45.50
CA ILE A 10 19.85 121.41 44.67
C ILE A 10 21.16 122.20 44.67
N SER A 11 21.88 122.26 43.55
CA SER A 11 22.74 123.41 43.26
C SER A 11 23.15 123.47 41.79
N ALA A 12 23.09 124.70 41.27
CA ALA A 12 23.79 125.20 40.09
C ALA A 12 23.27 124.75 38.72
N ALA A 13 22.17 125.40 38.32
CA ALA A 13 21.99 125.78 36.94
C ALA A 13 23.16 126.66 36.49
N GLU A 14 23.87 126.24 35.44
CA GLU A 14 24.73 127.12 34.65
C GLU A 14 24.33 127.01 33.17
N ILE A 15 23.30 127.79 32.85
CA ILE A 15 23.17 128.67 31.67
C ILE A 15 23.99 128.22 30.44
N THR A 16 23.42 127.32 29.65
CA THR A 16 23.63 127.32 28.19
C THR A 16 22.26 127.51 27.55
N ALA A 17 22.16 128.51 26.67
CA ALA A 17 20.91 128.89 26.02
C ALA A 17 20.21 127.67 25.39
N PRO A 18 18.88 127.51 25.52
CA PRO A 18 18.18 126.42 24.87
C PRO A 18 18.16 126.67 23.34
N ILE A 19 18.97 125.90 22.59
CA ILE A 19 19.10 126.05 21.13
C ILE A 19 17.91 125.43 20.36
N SER A 20 16.95 124.79 21.04
CA SER A 20 15.68 124.39 20.40
C SER A 20 14.49 124.33 21.35
N LEU A 21 13.30 124.62 20.82
CA LEU A 21 12.02 124.54 21.54
C LEU A 21 11.77 123.15 22.19
N THR A 22 12.32 122.10 21.59
CA THR A 22 12.24 120.73 22.10
C THR A 22 13.04 120.49 23.38
N SER A 23 14.21 121.12 23.56
CA SER A 23 14.98 121.00 24.81
C SER A 23 14.37 121.82 25.95
N LEU A 24 13.71 122.93 25.60
CA LEU A 24 12.95 123.77 26.53
C LEU A 24 11.70 123.04 27.04
N ILE A 25 10.96 122.35 26.16
CA ILE A 25 9.81 121.52 26.54
C ILE A 25 10.25 120.28 27.33
N HIS A 26 11.41 119.68 27.01
CA HIS A 26 11.96 118.56 27.79
C HIS A 26 12.32 118.97 29.23
N ASN A 27 12.91 120.15 29.43
CA ASN A 27 13.20 120.67 30.77
C ASN A 27 11.92 121.13 31.51
N ALA A 28 10.93 121.68 30.80
CA ALA A 28 9.66 122.09 31.39
C ALA A 28 8.77 120.89 31.78
N ALA A 29 8.80 119.80 31.01
CA ALA A 29 8.08 118.56 31.29
C ALA A 29 8.59 117.85 32.56
N LEU A 30 9.88 118.01 32.88
CA LEU A 30 10.47 117.51 34.13
C LEU A 30 10.05 118.33 35.36
N SER A 31 9.60 119.57 35.17
CA SER A 31 9.18 120.49 36.25
C SER A 31 7.66 120.53 36.50
N SER A 32 6.85 119.82 35.71
CA SER A 32 5.38 119.76 35.84
C SER A 32 4.94 118.64 36.77
N GLU A 33 3.80 118.81 37.46
CA GLU A 33 3.28 117.96 38.56
C GLU A 33 2.98 116.47 38.21
N SER A 34 3.19 116.03 36.97
CA SER A 34 3.03 114.62 36.54
C SER A 34 4.14 114.22 35.55
N PRO A 35 5.10 113.37 35.92
CA PRO A 35 6.24 113.06 35.05
C PRO A 35 5.81 112.13 33.91
N ILE A 36 6.03 112.57 32.67
CA ILE A 36 5.86 111.74 31.47
C ILE A 36 7.13 110.89 31.31
N SER A 37 6.99 109.56 31.20
CA SER A 37 8.11 108.63 31.05
C SER A 37 8.88 108.87 29.75
N GLN A 38 10.23 108.94 29.82
CA GLN A 38 11.13 109.23 28.68
C GLN A 38 10.91 108.34 27.45
N GLU A 39 10.43 107.12 27.65
CA GLU A 39 10.18 106.11 26.61
C GLU A 39 8.91 106.39 25.79
N ALA A 40 7.95 107.15 26.34
CA ALA A 40 6.78 107.60 25.59
C ALA A 40 7.09 108.82 24.70
N LEU A 41 8.11 109.60 25.05
CA LEU A 41 8.56 110.76 24.26
C LEU A 41 9.41 110.38 23.04
N SER A 42 9.97 109.17 23.01
CA SER A 42 10.74 108.64 21.87
C SER A 42 9.88 107.98 20.80
N ASP A 43 8.58 107.79 21.05
CA ASP A 43 7.65 107.23 20.06
C ASP A 43 7.49 108.20 18.87
N LYS A 44 7.58 107.64 17.66
CA LYS A 44 7.64 108.40 16.39
C LYS A 44 6.42 109.31 16.21
N GLN A 45 5.26 108.86 16.69
CA GLN A 45 4.02 109.61 16.64
C GLN A 45 4.05 110.82 17.60
N VAL A 46 4.61 110.65 18.80
CA VAL A 46 4.75 111.71 19.81
C VAL A 46 5.78 112.75 19.37
N ALA A 47 6.91 112.32 18.79
CA ALA A 47 7.91 113.23 18.23
C ALA A 47 7.37 114.05 17.03
N SER A 48 6.55 113.44 16.18
CA SER A 48 5.85 114.13 15.07
C SER A 48 4.84 115.15 15.60
N TYR A 49 4.11 114.80 16.66
CA TYR A 49 3.15 115.70 17.29
C TYR A 49 3.83 116.90 17.95
N ILE A 50 4.94 116.69 18.68
CA ILE A 50 5.75 117.77 19.25
C ILE A 50 6.30 118.71 18.17
N ARG A 51 6.69 118.17 17.01
CA ARG A 51 7.09 118.99 15.85
C ARG A 51 5.92 119.75 15.23
N SER A 52 4.70 119.22 15.30
CA SER A 52 3.50 119.94 14.86
C SER A 52 3.17 121.10 15.81
N LEU A 53 3.40 120.93 17.13
CA LEU A 53 3.18 121.98 18.15
C LEU A 53 4.01 123.25 17.89
N SER A 54 5.22 123.13 17.33
CA SER A 54 6.04 124.29 17.00
C SER A 54 5.50 125.14 15.85
N ASN A 55 4.54 124.64 15.09
CA ASN A 55 3.96 125.34 13.93
C ASN A 55 2.59 125.97 14.23
N PHE A 56 2.05 125.84 15.45
CA PHE A 56 0.75 126.41 15.85
C PHE A 56 0.88 127.83 16.41
N SER A 57 -0.17 128.64 16.24
CA SER A 57 -0.22 130.01 16.76
C SER A 57 -0.36 130.03 18.29
N LEU A 58 0.13 131.09 18.95
CA LEU A 58 0.17 131.19 20.42
C LEU A 58 -1.23 131.15 21.07
N THR A 59 -2.25 131.62 20.34
CA THR A 59 -3.67 131.53 20.73
C THR A 59 -4.19 130.09 20.67
N ASP A 60 -3.81 129.34 19.63
CA ASP A 60 -4.21 127.93 19.48
C ASP A 60 -3.53 127.06 20.54
N LEU A 61 -2.23 127.27 20.77
CA LEU A 61 -1.45 126.53 21.77
C LEU A 61 -2.02 126.66 23.20
N LYS A 62 -2.58 127.82 23.54
CA LYS A 62 -3.22 128.06 24.85
C LYS A 62 -4.55 127.31 25.00
N THR A 63 -5.30 127.12 23.91
CA THR A 63 -6.56 126.36 23.90
C THR A 63 -6.35 124.85 23.67
N GLN A 64 -5.18 124.46 23.16
CA GLN A 64 -4.82 123.09 22.84
C GLN A 64 -4.83 122.10 24.02
N PRO A 65 -4.34 122.42 25.24
CA PRO A 65 -4.47 121.50 26.37
C PRO A 65 -5.95 121.24 26.73
N GLN A 66 -6.81 122.26 26.69
CA GLN A 66 -8.26 122.08 26.87
C GLN A 66 -8.88 121.24 25.75
N GLN A 67 -8.47 121.44 24.49
CA GLN A 67 -8.93 120.61 23.38
C GLN A 67 -8.44 119.16 23.49
N LEU A 68 -7.19 118.93 23.89
CA LEU A 68 -6.66 117.59 24.13
C LEU A 68 -7.35 116.91 25.30
N GLN A 69 -7.63 117.65 26.38
CA GLN A 69 -8.36 117.11 27.51
C GLN A 69 -9.79 116.77 27.11
N SER A 70 -10.47 117.62 26.35
CA SER A 70 -11.81 117.31 25.82
C SER A 70 -11.80 116.13 24.85
N LYS A 71 -10.78 115.99 24.00
CA LYS A 71 -10.63 114.85 23.08
C LYS A 71 -10.25 113.57 23.82
N SER A 72 -9.43 113.66 24.86
CA SER A 72 -9.07 112.54 25.72
C SER A 72 -10.29 112.06 26.49
N GLU A 73 -11.05 112.97 27.10
CA GLU A 73 -12.31 112.65 27.78
C GLU A 73 -13.35 112.10 26.81
N ALA A 74 -13.47 112.68 25.59
CA ALA A 74 -14.34 112.15 24.55
C ALA A 74 -13.89 110.76 24.07
N LEU A 75 -12.58 110.52 23.88
CA LEU A 75 -12.06 109.20 23.53
C LEU A 75 -12.22 108.20 24.67
N HIS A 76 -12.06 108.62 25.92
CA HIS A 76 -12.33 107.79 27.08
C HIS A 76 -13.81 107.46 27.19
N GLN A 77 -14.70 108.40 26.93
CA GLN A 77 -16.14 108.16 26.86
C GLN A 77 -16.48 107.22 25.70
N GLN A 78 -15.91 107.43 24.51
CA GLN A 78 -16.11 106.57 23.35
C GLN A 78 -15.54 105.16 23.55
N LEU A 79 -14.36 105.04 24.15
CA LEU A 79 -13.74 103.76 24.45
C LEU A 79 -14.50 103.07 25.59
N SER A 80 -14.97 103.81 26.60
CA SER A 80 -15.80 103.25 27.66
C SER A 80 -17.15 102.80 27.12
N GLU A 81 -17.79 103.58 26.24
CA GLU A 81 -19.04 103.24 25.57
C GLU A 81 -18.84 102.04 24.64
N LEU A 82 -17.73 101.97 23.91
CA LEU A 82 -17.37 100.81 23.08
C LEU A 82 -17.08 99.58 23.92
N CYS A 83 -16.33 99.72 25.02
CA CYS A 83 -16.05 98.62 25.93
C CYS A 83 -17.33 98.13 26.61
N ILE A 84 -18.27 99.01 26.96
CA ILE A 84 -19.54 98.64 27.60
C ILE A 84 -20.49 98.01 26.57
N SER A 85 -20.71 98.68 25.43
CA SER A 85 -21.62 98.21 24.37
C SER A 85 -21.15 96.91 23.72
N GLN A 86 -19.84 96.74 23.58
CA GLN A 86 -19.22 95.61 22.90
C GLN A 86 -18.40 94.73 23.85
N THR A 87 -18.76 94.69 25.14
CA THR A 87 -18.16 93.82 26.16
C THR A 87 -18.14 92.36 25.70
N ASP A 88 -19.24 91.90 25.09
CA ASP A 88 -19.39 90.50 24.67
C ASP A 88 -18.38 90.10 23.60
N ALA A 89 -18.07 90.97 22.63
CA ALA A 89 -17.06 90.64 21.62
C ALA A 89 -15.64 90.61 22.20
N PHE A 90 -15.32 91.49 23.16
CA PHE A 90 -14.02 91.42 23.85
C PHE A 90 -13.91 90.16 24.72
N VAL A 91 -14.99 89.75 25.38
CA VAL A 91 -15.05 88.49 26.12
C VAL A 91 -14.90 87.29 25.17
N HIS A 92 -15.55 87.32 24.00
CA HIS A 92 -15.39 86.28 22.99
C HIS A 92 -14.00 86.22 22.38
N ILE A 93 -13.37 87.36 22.08
CA ILE A 93 -11.99 87.42 21.57
C ILE A 93 -11.03 86.88 22.63
N HIS A 94 -11.17 87.32 23.88
CA HIS A 94 -10.33 86.86 24.97
C HIS A 94 -10.54 85.36 25.24
N HIS A 95 -11.77 84.86 25.20
CA HIS A 95 -12.06 83.44 25.33
C HIS A 95 -11.50 82.63 24.15
N ALA A 96 -11.61 83.14 22.92
CA ALA A 96 -11.03 82.50 21.74
C ALA A 96 -9.50 82.46 21.82
N GLU A 97 -8.85 83.54 22.28
CA GLU A 97 -7.40 83.60 22.49
C GLU A 97 -6.95 82.64 23.61
N GLN A 98 -7.68 82.62 24.72
CA GLN A 98 -7.44 81.70 25.83
C GLN A 98 -7.65 80.24 25.44
N GLN A 99 -8.56 79.92 24.51
CA GLN A 99 -8.78 78.57 24.00
C GLN A 99 -7.83 78.19 22.86
N PHE A 100 -7.35 79.16 22.09
CA PHE A 100 -6.48 78.89 20.96
C PHE A 100 -5.13 78.33 21.41
N ALA A 101 -4.48 78.95 22.39
CA ALA A 101 -3.19 78.49 22.91
C ALA A 101 -3.21 77.03 23.44
N PRO A 102 -4.16 76.60 24.29
CA PRO A 102 -4.26 75.21 24.73
C PRO A 102 -4.74 74.25 23.62
N SER A 103 -5.54 74.72 22.65
CA SER A 103 -5.94 73.88 21.51
C SER A 103 -4.74 73.55 20.61
N LEU A 104 -3.83 74.50 20.41
CA LEU A 104 -2.60 74.31 19.63
C LEU A 104 -1.63 73.37 20.35
N SER A 105 -1.47 73.49 21.67
CA SER A 105 -0.64 72.57 22.43
C SER A 105 -1.24 71.17 22.50
N HIS A 106 -2.56 71.04 22.66
CA HIS A 106 -3.24 69.75 22.59
C HIS A 106 -3.16 69.14 21.18
N PHE A 107 -3.20 69.97 20.12
CA PHE A 107 -2.99 69.48 18.76
C PHE A 107 -1.57 68.96 18.58
N ALA A 108 -0.55 69.70 19.04
CA ALA A 108 0.84 69.27 18.99
C ALA A 108 1.06 67.95 19.74
N THR A 109 0.55 67.82 20.96
CA THR A 109 0.69 66.58 21.73
C THR A 109 -0.04 65.40 21.09
N ARG A 110 -1.20 65.63 20.46
CA ARG A 110 -1.90 64.58 19.70
C ARG A 110 -1.15 64.17 18.44
N LEU A 111 -0.47 65.11 17.79
CA LEU A 111 0.35 64.83 16.62
C LEU A 111 1.61 64.05 17.01
N ASP A 112 2.23 64.44 18.12
CA ASP A 112 3.36 63.70 18.70
C ASP A 112 2.93 62.30 19.15
N ASP A 113 1.77 62.14 19.80
CA ASP A 113 1.20 60.84 20.19
C ASP A 113 0.85 59.97 18.98
N LEU A 114 0.30 60.59 17.92
CA LEU A 114 0.01 59.90 16.66
C LEU A 114 1.29 59.32 16.03
N ILE A 115 2.34 60.15 15.95
CA ILE A 115 3.63 59.78 15.34
C ILE A 115 4.38 58.77 16.20
N ALA A 116 4.44 58.99 17.52
CA ALA A 116 5.28 58.19 18.42
C ALA A 116 4.64 56.85 18.79
N ASN A 117 3.31 56.79 18.92
CA ASN A 117 2.63 55.60 19.46
C ASN A 117 1.70 54.95 18.44
N THR A 118 0.72 55.69 17.90
CA THR A 118 -0.35 55.05 17.10
C THR A 118 0.12 54.51 15.76
N LEU A 119 1.06 55.20 15.10
CA LEU A 119 1.56 54.80 13.78
C LEU A 119 2.47 53.56 13.87
N PRO A 120 3.42 53.48 14.82
CA PRO A 120 4.16 52.25 15.08
C PRO A 120 3.27 51.09 15.53
N ASP A 121 2.26 51.33 16.37
CA ASP A 121 1.32 50.29 16.79
C ASP A 121 0.50 49.75 15.61
N LEU A 122 0.06 50.63 14.70
CA LEU A 122 -0.61 50.24 13.46
C LEU A 122 0.32 49.43 12.56
N GLN A 123 1.58 49.84 12.42
CA GLN A 123 2.57 49.11 11.63
C GLN A 123 2.85 47.73 12.24
N ALA A 124 3.04 47.64 13.56
CA ALA A 124 3.23 46.38 14.26
C ALA A 124 2.00 45.45 14.12
N ALA A 125 0.79 46.00 14.19
CA ALA A 125 -0.44 45.26 13.95
C ALA A 125 -0.56 44.77 12.49
N ALA A 126 -0.14 45.59 11.51
CA ALA A 126 -0.11 45.20 10.10
C ALA A 126 0.90 44.08 9.84
N ASP A 127 2.12 44.19 10.38
CA ASP A 127 3.16 43.16 10.26
C ASP A 127 2.74 41.87 10.97
N ALA A 128 2.12 41.97 12.15
CA ALA A 128 1.54 40.82 12.85
C ALA A 128 0.41 40.17 12.04
N PHE A 129 -0.46 40.97 11.40
CA PHE A 129 -1.51 40.46 10.52
C PHE A 129 -0.94 39.75 9.29
N VAL A 130 0.09 40.30 8.65
CA VAL A 130 0.75 39.66 7.50
C VAL A 130 1.39 38.34 7.92
N SER A 131 2.11 38.31 9.04
CA SER A 131 2.72 37.10 9.58
C SER A 131 1.69 36.03 9.95
N ALA A 132 0.56 36.43 10.55
CA ALA A 132 -0.53 35.51 10.90
C ALA A 132 -1.34 35.03 9.68
N SER A 133 -1.49 35.86 8.65
CA SER A 133 -2.29 35.53 7.47
C SER A 133 -1.53 34.71 6.42
N GLN A 134 -0.21 34.88 6.28
CA GLN A 134 0.62 34.10 5.35
C GLN A 134 0.41 32.58 5.44
N PRO A 135 0.50 31.91 6.60
CA PRO A 135 0.30 30.46 6.68
C PRO A 135 -1.15 30.06 6.34
N VAL A 136 -2.13 30.90 6.68
CA VAL A 136 -3.54 30.65 6.35
C VAL A 136 -3.79 30.77 4.85
N LEU A 137 -3.17 31.76 4.19
CA LEU A 137 -3.24 31.91 2.73
C LEU A 137 -2.52 30.77 2.02
N ALA A 138 -1.34 30.36 2.51
CA ALA A 138 -0.62 29.21 1.99
C ALA A 138 -1.45 27.92 2.10
N GLU A 139 -2.12 27.68 3.24
CA GLU A 139 -2.99 26.50 3.39
C GLU A 139 -4.23 26.60 2.49
N ARG A 140 -4.84 27.78 2.36
CA ARG A 140 -5.96 28.00 1.41
C ARG A 140 -5.53 27.75 -0.04
N GLU A 141 -4.36 28.23 -0.43
CA GLU A 141 -3.80 27.99 -1.76
C GLU A 141 -3.54 26.49 -1.97
N ARG A 142 -3.01 25.80 -0.97
CA ARG A 142 -2.81 24.34 -1.00
C ARG A 142 -4.12 23.58 -1.17
N VAL A 143 -5.16 23.93 -0.40
CA VAL A 143 -6.50 23.34 -0.50
C VAL A 143 -7.12 23.65 -1.86
N HIS A 144 -6.96 24.87 -2.37
CA HIS A 144 -7.46 25.27 -3.68
C HIS A 144 -6.79 24.48 -4.81
N ASN A 145 -5.47 24.29 -4.74
CA ASN A 145 -4.72 23.50 -5.70
C ASN A 145 -5.19 22.03 -5.70
N VAL A 146 -5.34 21.41 -4.52
CA VAL A 146 -5.89 20.04 -4.42
C VAL A 146 -7.29 19.95 -5.02
N ALA A 147 -8.16 20.93 -4.73
CA ALA A 147 -9.50 20.96 -5.29
C ALA A 147 -9.52 21.13 -6.82
N ASP A 148 -8.64 21.97 -7.37
CA ASP A 148 -8.48 22.16 -8.81
C ASP A 148 -7.95 20.89 -9.50
N GLN A 149 -6.94 20.22 -8.94
CA GLN A 149 -6.44 18.94 -9.47
C GLN A 149 -7.48 17.81 -9.41
N TYR A 150 -8.36 17.84 -8.41
CA TYR A 150 -9.49 16.94 -8.31
C TYR A 150 -10.56 17.25 -9.37
N GLN A 151 -10.92 18.52 -9.56
CA GLN A 151 -11.88 18.95 -10.59
C GLN A 151 -11.39 18.68 -12.01
N ARG A 152 -10.08 18.77 -12.25
CA ARG A 152 -9.46 18.43 -13.54
C ARG A 152 -9.39 16.93 -13.81
N GLY A 153 -9.69 16.08 -12.83
CA GLY A 153 -9.70 14.62 -12.97
C GLY A 153 -8.36 13.92 -12.72
N HIS A 154 -7.23 14.63 -12.71
CA HIS A 154 -5.92 13.99 -12.57
C HIS A 154 -5.73 13.26 -11.24
N LEU A 155 -6.21 13.84 -10.13
CA LEU A 155 -6.11 13.21 -8.82
C LEU A 155 -7.12 12.06 -8.65
N SER A 156 -8.33 12.21 -9.17
CA SER A 156 -9.34 11.14 -9.14
C SER A 156 -8.87 9.93 -9.96
N ASP A 157 -8.36 10.16 -11.17
CA ASP A 157 -7.87 9.09 -12.04
C ASP A 157 -6.72 8.31 -11.36
N LEU A 158 -5.83 9.01 -10.64
CA LEU A 158 -4.75 8.39 -9.88
C LEU A 158 -5.27 7.53 -8.72
N LEU A 159 -6.22 8.04 -7.94
CA LEU A 159 -6.85 7.32 -6.83
C LEU A 159 -7.70 6.13 -7.30
N GLU A 160 -8.19 6.16 -8.53
CA GLU A 160 -8.97 5.08 -9.14
C GLU A 160 -8.11 3.89 -9.63
N ILE A 161 -6.78 4.03 -9.72
CA ILE A 161 -5.92 2.97 -10.26
C ILE A 161 -5.99 1.66 -9.45
N PRO A 162 -5.83 1.61 -8.11
CA PRO A 162 -5.96 0.36 -7.36
C PRO A 162 -7.34 -0.31 -7.45
N PRO A 163 -8.49 0.38 -7.29
CA PRO A 163 -9.78 -0.27 -7.47
C PRO A 163 -10.01 -0.72 -8.93
N LEU A 164 -9.43 -0.01 -9.92
CA LEU A 164 -9.42 -0.48 -11.31
C LEU A 164 -8.60 -1.75 -11.46
N VAL A 165 -7.40 -1.83 -10.88
CA VAL A 165 -6.58 -3.06 -10.82
C VAL A 165 -7.37 -4.20 -10.19
N GLN A 166 -8.05 -3.96 -9.07
CA GLN A 166 -8.90 -4.96 -8.42
C GLN A 166 -10.04 -5.43 -9.35
N THR A 167 -10.64 -4.52 -10.10
CA THR A 167 -11.72 -4.83 -11.05
C THR A 167 -11.19 -5.63 -12.25
N CYS A 168 -10.04 -5.26 -12.82
CA CYS A 168 -9.37 -6.01 -13.88
C CYS A 168 -9.00 -7.43 -13.43
N VAL A 169 -8.54 -7.59 -12.17
CA VAL A 169 -8.26 -8.91 -11.58
C VAL A 169 -9.52 -9.77 -11.49
N LYS A 170 -10.62 -9.21 -10.97
CA LYS A 170 -11.92 -9.91 -10.88
C LYS A 170 -12.50 -10.26 -12.25
N ALA A 171 -12.29 -9.42 -13.25
CA ALA A 171 -12.77 -9.63 -14.62
C ALA A 171 -11.89 -10.61 -15.44
N GLY A 172 -10.69 -10.97 -14.97
CA GLY A 172 -9.75 -11.84 -15.68
C GLY A 172 -8.84 -11.12 -16.69
N HIS A 173 -8.88 -9.78 -16.75
CA HIS A 173 -8.00 -8.94 -17.57
C HIS A 173 -6.65 -8.71 -16.89
N HIS A 174 -5.92 -9.80 -16.68
CA HIS A 174 -4.67 -9.81 -15.91
C HIS A 174 -3.52 -9.01 -16.56
N SER A 175 -3.51 -8.90 -17.90
CA SER A 175 -2.50 -8.13 -18.62
C SER A 175 -2.61 -6.63 -18.38
N GLU A 176 -3.83 -6.11 -18.27
CA GLU A 176 -4.12 -4.70 -18.04
C GLU A 176 -3.82 -4.33 -16.59
N ALA A 177 -4.16 -5.21 -15.63
CA ALA A 177 -3.81 -5.03 -14.22
C ALA A 177 -2.29 -4.84 -14.02
N ILE A 178 -1.46 -5.61 -14.74
CA ILE A 178 0.00 -5.47 -14.69
C ILE A 178 0.45 -4.14 -15.34
N GLN A 179 -0.15 -3.74 -16.46
CA GLN A 179 0.18 -2.48 -17.13
C GLN A 179 -0.15 -1.25 -16.28
N LEU A 180 -1.26 -1.28 -15.54
CA LEU A 180 -1.64 -0.23 -14.60
C LEU A 180 -0.62 -0.10 -13.45
N ALA A 181 -0.12 -1.23 -12.93
CA ALA A 181 0.94 -1.22 -11.94
C ALA A 181 2.28 -0.73 -12.51
N GLU A 182 2.63 -1.10 -13.74
CA GLU A 182 3.79 -0.56 -14.46
C GLU A 182 3.69 0.96 -14.66
N HIS A 183 2.48 1.47 -14.94
CA HIS A 183 2.24 2.90 -15.05
C HIS A 183 2.53 3.64 -13.73
N LEU A 184 2.07 3.11 -12.58
CA LEU A 184 2.39 3.66 -11.26
C LEU A 184 3.90 3.69 -10.98
N VAL A 185 4.61 2.62 -11.37
CA VAL A 185 6.08 2.56 -11.27
C VAL A 185 6.75 3.63 -12.13
N ASN A 186 6.23 3.91 -13.32
CA ASN A 186 6.76 4.95 -14.20
C ASN A 186 6.48 6.36 -13.65
N LEU A 187 5.31 6.61 -13.06
CA LEU A 187 5.00 7.88 -12.39
C LEU A 187 5.94 8.14 -11.20
N LEU A 188 6.24 7.10 -10.42
CA LEU A 188 7.22 7.16 -9.33
C LEU A 188 8.62 7.54 -9.86
N LYS A 189 9.09 6.91 -10.95
CA LYS A 189 10.37 7.25 -11.58
C LYS A 189 10.38 8.70 -12.09
N GLN A 190 9.32 9.15 -12.74
CA GLN A 190 9.22 10.51 -13.26
C GLN A 190 9.21 11.56 -12.12
N SER A 191 8.61 11.24 -10.97
CA SER A 191 8.64 12.10 -9.77
C SER A 191 10.03 12.25 -9.15
N HIS A 192 10.96 11.35 -9.47
CA HIS A 192 12.36 11.45 -9.06
C HIS A 192 13.15 12.40 -9.97
N GLU A 193 12.86 12.41 -11.27
CA GLU A 193 13.64 13.13 -12.27
C GLU A 193 13.22 14.60 -12.45
N ALA A 194 12.04 15.00 -11.97
CA ALA A 194 11.61 16.39 -12.00
C ALA A 194 12.61 17.30 -11.23
N PRO A 195 13.19 18.35 -11.86
CA PRO A 195 14.25 19.14 -11.25
C PRO A 195 13.78 19.91 -10.02
N ILE A 196 14.66 19.96 -9.02
CA ILE A 196 14.62 20.53 -7.66
C ILE A 196 14.36 22.06 -7.62
N ALA A 197 13.80 22.65 -8.67
CA ALA A 197 13.52 24.08 -8.72
C ALA A 197 12.26 24.43 -7.90
N ALA A 198 12.48 24.70 -6.60
CA ALA A 198 11.63 25.46 -5.69
C ALA A 198 10.47 24.77 -4.93
N SER A 199 10.21 23.46 -5.08
CA SER A 199 9.28 22.75 -4.19
C SER A 199 10.02 22.24 -2.94
N SER A 200 9.61 22.68 -1.75
CA SER A 200 10.13 22.23 -0.46
C SER A 200 10.18 20.69 -0.37
N SER A 201 11.30 20.15 0.12
CA SER A 201 11.58 18.71 0.22
C SER A 201 10.43 17.89 0.84
N ASP A 202 9.69 18.49 1.77
CA ASP A 202 8.57 17.85 2.46
C ASP A 202 7.37 17.57 1.54
N THR A 203 7.13 18.44 0.55
CA THR A 203 6.01 18.25 -0.39
C THR A 203 6.29 17.14 -1.40
N LEU A 204 7.52 17.05 -1.89
CA LEU A 204 7.96 15.95 -2.75
C LEU A 204 7.96 14.61 -1.99
N HIS A 205 8.35 14.63 -0.71
CA HIS A 205 8.28 13.44 0.14
C HIS A 205 6.83 12.99 0.37
N GLY A 206 5.90 13.92 0.59
CA GLY A 206 4.48 13.62 0.75
C GLY A 206 3.87 12.99 -0.52
N GLN A 207 4.14 13.56 -1.69
CA GLN A 207 3.69 13.00 -2.97
C GLN A 207 4.22 11.59 -3.20
N ARG A 208 5.53 11.39 -3.02
CA ARG A 208 6.17 10.06 -3.17
C ARG A 208 5.57 9.03 -2.21
N SER A 209 5.31 9.43 -0.96
CA SER A 209 4.65 8.55 0.03
C SER A 209 3.25 8.13 -0.44
N THR A 210 2.47 9.04 -1.02
CA THR A 210 1.13 8.71 -1.55
C THR A 210 1.20 7.77 -2.77
N TYR A 211 2.06 8.04 -3.75
CA TYR A 211 2.25 7.15 -4.91
C TYR A 211 2.71 5.76 -4.50
N LEU A 212 3.58 5.69 -3.49
CA LEU A 212 4.07 4.43 -2.97
C LEU A 212 2.98 3.67 -2.21
N SER A 213 2.16 4.35 -1.41
CA SER A 213 0.99 3.74 -0.75
C SER A 213 0.02 3.14 -1.78
N LEU A 214 -0.23 3.87 -2.86
CA LEU A 214 -1.06 3.43 -3.98
C LEU A 214 -0.47 2.20 -4.69
N LEU A 215 0.86 2.19 -4.88
CA LEU A 215 1.57 1.05 -5.44
C LEU A 215 1.47 -0.18 -4.53
N ILE A 216 1.64 -0.02 -3.22
CA ILE A 216 1.50 -1.14 -2.26
C ILE A 216 0.10 -1.74 -2.33
N GLU A 217 -0.94 -0.91 -2.41
CA GLU A 217 -2.31 -1.38 -2.56
C GLU A 217 -2.50 -2.15 -3.88
N ALA A 218 -1.99 -1.62 -4.99
CA ALA A 218 -2.01 -2.33 -6.28
C ALA A 218 -1.25 -3.66 -6.24
N LEU A 219 -0.09 -3.73 -5.57
CA LEU A 219 0.68 -4.95 -5.36
C LEU A 219 -0.12 -5.98 -4.55
N SER A 220 -0.89 -5.55 -3.55
CA SER A 220 -1.77 -6.45 -2.78
C SER A 220 -2.83 -7.12 -3.66
N HIS A 221 -3.42 -6.38 -4.61
CA HIS A 221 -4.36 -6.92 -5.58
C HIS A 221 -3.71 -7.84 -6.63
N LEU A 222 -2.48 -7.55 -7.03
CA LEU A 222 -1.69 -8.47 -7.86
C LEU A 222 -1.31 -9.76 -7.11
N ALA A 223 -1.13 -9.70 -5.80
CA ALA A 223 -0.91 -10.89 -4.98
C ALA A 223 -2.17 -11.76 -4.86
N SER A 224 -3.35 -11.17 -4.72
CA SER A 224 -4.61 -11.93 -4.79
C SER A 224 -4.79 -12.55 -6.18
N MET A 225 -4.43 -11.83 -7.24
CA MET A 225 -4.42 -12.36 -8.61
C MET A 225 -3.51 -13.58 -8.75
N LYS A 226 -2.30 -13.54 -8.18
CA LYS A 226 -1.39 -14.70 -8.16
C LYS A 226 -2.04 -15.90 -7.47
N ALA A 227 -2.67 -15.70 -6.31
CA ALA A 227 -3.38 -16.76 -5.60
C ALA A 227 -4.54 -17.36 -6.41
N ASP A 228 -5.31 -16.51 -7.10
CA ASP A 228 -6.40 -16.93 -7.98
C ASP A 228 -5.91 -17.72 -9.19
N LEU A 229 -4.79 -17.32 -9.79
CA LEU A 229 -4.16 -18.07 -10.88
C LEU A 229 -3.64 -19.43 -10.40
N ILE A 230 -3.02 -19.50 -9.20
CA ILE A 230 -2.56 -20.76 -8.64
C ILE A 230 -3.74 -21.68 -8.30
N SER A 231 -4.82 -21.15 -7.75
CA SER A 231 -6.02 -21.93 -7.47
C SER A 231 -6.71 -22.40 -8.76
N SER A 232 -6.62 -21.63 -9.84
CA SER A 232 -7.16 -22.02 -11.15
C SER A 232 -6.53 -23.31 -11.70
N PHE A 233 -5.26 -23.60 -11.38
CA PHE A 233 -4.59 -24.85 -11.76
C PHE A 233 -5.21 -26.10 -11.10
N SER A 234 -5.94 -25.93 -10.00
CA SER A 234 -6.62 -27.02 -9.29
C SER A 234 -8.00 -27.35 -9.88
N LYS A 235 -8.52 -26.56 -10.83
CA LYS A 235 -9.83 -26.79 -11.43
C LYS A 235 -9.80 -28.01 -12.36
N THR A 236 -10.77 -28.90 -12.22
CA THR A 236 -10.96 -30.08 -13.07
C THR A 236 -11.29 -29.64 -14.51
N GLY A 237 -10.64 -30.25 -15.51
CA GLY A 237 -10.85 -29.92 -16.94
C GLY A 237 -10.04 -28.74 -17.51
N LEU A 238 -8.98 -28.30 -16.82
CA LEU A 238 -8.12 -27.23 -17.31
C LEU A 238 -7.37 -27.62 -18.59
N LYS A 239 -7.57 -26.86 -19.67
CA LYS A 239 -6.94 -27.09 -20.99
C LYS A 239 -5.54 -26.45 -21.08
N LEU A 240 -4.67 -27.02 -21.91
CA LEU A 240 -3.31 -26.51 -22.17
C LEU A 240 -3.25 -25.00 -22.49
N PRO A 241 -4.11 -24.43 -23.38
CA PRO A 241 -4.03 -23.00 -23.70
C PRO A 241 -4.37 -22.08 -22.51
N ALA A 242 -5.25 -22.53 -21.61
CA ALA A 242 -5.57 -21.77 -20.40
C ALA A 242 -4.38 -21.82 -19.41
N ALA A 243 -3.75 -22.98 -19.26
CA ALA A 243 -2.55 -23.17 -18.45
C ALA A 243 -1.41 -22.25 -18.94
N LEU A 244 -1.18 -22.23 -20.25
CA LEU A 244 -0.17 -21.38 -20.89
C LEU A 244 -0.43 -19.90 -20.58
N LYS A 245 -1.66 -19.41 -20.77
CA LYS A 245 -2.02 -18.03 -20.45
C LYS A 245 -1.70 -17.68 -18.99
N SER A 246 -2.12 -18.50 -18.02
CA SER A 246 -1.83 -18.27 -16.61
C SER A 246 -0.33 -18.28 -16.29
N VAL A 247 0.44 -19.20 -16.88
CA VAL A 247 1.90 -19.25 -16.67
C VAL A 247 2.59 -18.05 -17.30
N THR A 248 2.19 -17.63 -18.50
CA THR A 248 2.73 -16.41 -19.15
C THR A 248 2.47 -15.17 -18.29
N ILE A 249 1.27 -15.04 -17.72
CA ILE A 249 0.94 -13.93 -16.82
C ILE A 249 1.78 -13.98 -15.54
N LEU A 250 1.95 -15.16 -14.92
CA LEU A 250 2.82 -15.31 -13.74
C LEU A 250 4.29 -15.00 -14.05
N ARG A 251 4.79 -15.35 -15.24
CA ARG A 251 6.13 -14.98 -15.71
C ARG A 251 6.27 -13.47 -15.90
N ARG A 252 5.27 -12.82 -16.50
CA ARG A 252 5.24 -11.34 -16.61
C ARG A 252 5.23 -10.65 -15.25
N LEU A 253 4.48 -11.20 -14.30
CA LEU A 253 4.45 -10.69 -12.93
C LEU A 253 5.83 -10.82 -12.24
N ASN A 254 6.59 -11.89 -12.52
CA ASN A 254 7.97 -12.02 -12.05
C ASN A 254 8.93 -11.00 -12.69
N GLN A 255 8.78 -10.73 -14.00
CA GLN A 255 9.53 -9.67 -14.69
C GLN A 255 9.21 -8.29 -14.10
N PHE A 256 7.95 -8.02 -13.82
CA PHE A 256 7.53 -6.79 -13.17
C PHE A 256 8.16 -6.63 -11.77
N GLU A 257 8.13 -7.65 -10.92
CA GLU A 257 8.80 -7.58 -9.61
C GLU A 257 10.31 -7.33 -9.72
N SER A 258 10.98 -7.95 -10.71
CA SER A 258 12.41 -7.69 -10.91
C SER A 258 12.73 -6.23 -11.27
N SER A 259 11.74 -5.47 -11.75
CA SER A 259 11.87 -4.04 -12.06
C SER A 259 11.61 -3.11 -10.86
N LEU A 260 10.95 -3.62 -9.82
CA LEU A 260 10.59 -2.92 -8.58
C LEU A 260 11.79 -2.45 -7.73
N PRO A 261 12.88 -3.24 -7.53
CA PRO A 261 14.04 -2.80 -6.74
C PRO A 261 14.85 -1.67 -7.37
N ASN A 262 14.63 -1.33 -8.64
CA ASN A 262 15.26 -0.19 -9.30
C ASN A 262 14.64 1.16 -8.88
N LEU A 263 13.62 1.16 -8.02
CA LEU A 263 12.99 2.36 -7.52
C LEU A 263 13.75 2.96 -6.32
N PRO A 264 14.04 4.27 -6.32
CA PRO A 264 14.53 4.96 -5.14
C PRO A 264 13.48 4.86 -4.01
N ASP A 265 13.93 4.81 -2.76
CA ASP A 265 13.11 4.65 -1.54
C ASP A 265 12.39 3.30 -1.37
N TRP A 266 12.34 2.43 -2.39
CA TRP A 266 11.74 1.09 -2.27
C TRP A 266 12.43 0.22 -1.20
N GLN A 267 13.76 0.34 -1.07
CA GLN A 267 14.52 -0.35 -0.03
C GLN A 267 14.16 0.13 1.38
N LEU A 268 13.88 1.43 1.57
CA LEU A 268 13.45 1.97 2.85
C LEU A 268 12.06 1.46 3.24
N VAL A 269 11.19 1.29 2.25
CA VAL A 269 9.86 0.71 2.44
C VAL A 269 9.92 -0.78 2.71
N LEU A 270 10.79 -1.53 2.02
CA LEU A 270 11.03 -2.93 2.36
C LEU A 270 11.60 -3.07 3.78
N ALA A 271 12.54 -2.20 4.18
CA ALA A 271 13.11 -2.20 5.53
C ALA A 271 12.06 -1.83 6.60
N SER A 272 11.19 -0.85 6.34
CA SER A 272 10.12 -0.49 7.27
C SER A 272 8.99 -1.54 7.32
N ALA A 273 8.67 -2.16 6.18
CA ALA A 273 7.71 -3.24 6.08
C ALA A 273 8.20 -4.56 6.72
N GLN A 274 9.52 -4.78 6.81
CA GLN A 274 10.10 -5.92 7.53
C GLN A 274 10.07 -5.75 9.06
N ALA A 275 10.08 -4.50 9.56
CA ALA A 275 10.00 -4.21 10.98
C ALA A 275 8.59 -4.36 11.56
N ILE A 276 7.56 -4.23 10.72
CA ILE A 276 6.15 -4.43 11.08
C ILE A 276 5.78 -5.87 10.67
N THR A 277 5.42 -6.71 11.63
CA THR A 277 5.22 -8.17 11.49
C THR A 277 4.11 -8.63 10.53
N ASN A 278 3.51 -7.73 9.75
CA ASN A 278 2.60 -8.03 8.65
C ASN A 278 3.24 -7.53 7.35
N ALA A 279 3.70 -8.47 6.52
CA ALA A 279 4.29 -8.20 5.22
C ALA A 279 3.37 -7.34 4.34
N LEU A 280 3.58 -6.02 4.37
CA LEU A 280 2.85 -5.04 3.56
C LEU A 280 3.19 -5.17 2.07
N VAL A 281 4.35 -5.75 1.75
CA VAL A 281 4.75 -6.09 0.38
C VAL A 281 4.58 -7.60 0.19
N PRO A 282 3.57 -8.05 -0.57
CA PRO A 282 3.43 -9.46 -0.86
C PRO A 282 4.57 -9.95 -1.76
N GLN A 283 5.03 -11.19 -1.55
CA GLN A 283 6.01 -11.80 -2.43
C GLN A 283 5.33 -12.23 -3.74
N LEU A 284 5.48 -11.41 -4.77
CA LEU A 284 4.87 -11.61 -6.09
C LEU A 284 5.68 -12.64 -6.92
N SER A 285 6.99 -12.72 -6.70
CA SER A 285 7.93 -13.53 -7.45
C SER A 285 7.73 -15.00 -7.14
N MET A 286 7.95 -15.81 -8.17
CA MET A 286 7.92 -17.26 -8.06
C MET A 286 8.95 -17.77 -9.05
N THR A 287 9.95 -18.48 -8.54
CA THR A 287 10.97 -19.09 -9.41
C THR A 287 10.32 -20.15 -10.29
N GLU A 288 10.96 -20.50 -11.42
CA GLU A 288 10.41 -21.50 -12.33
C GLU A 288 10.19 -22.85 -11.64
N ASN A 289 11.08 -23.23 -10.73
CA ASN A 289 10.95 -24.43 -9.89
C ASN A 289 9.73 -24.34 -8.95
N GLN A 290 9.51 -23.19 -8.31
CA GLN A 290 8.34 -22.98 -7.45
C GLN A 290 7.03 -22.97 -8.26
N LEU A 291 7.05 -22.42 -9.49
CA LEU A 291 5.90 -22.43 -10.38
C LEU A 291 5.55 -23.85 -10.80
N CYS A 292 6.56 -24.63 -11.21
CA CYS A 292 6.41 -26.04 -11.55
C CYS A 292 5.86 -26.85 -10.35
N LEU A 293 6.42 -26.65 -9.15
CA LEU A 293 5.93 -27.30 -7.93
C LEU A 293 4.49 -26.89 -7.61
N ALA A 294 4.15 -25.61 -7.68
CA ALA A 294 2.80 -25.11 -7.44
C ALA A 294 1.78 -25.73 -8.43
N PHE A 295 2.17 -25.83 -9.71
CA PHE A 295 1.38 -26.51 -10.73
C PHE A 295 1.18 -27.99 -10.38
N LEU A 296 2.25 -28.74 -10.13
CA LEU A 296 2.17 -30.16 -9.78
C LEU A 296 1.34 -30.39 -8.51
N LYS A 297 1.52 -29.56 -7.48
CA LYS A 297 0.74 -29.62 -6.24
C LYS A 297 -0.75 -29.34 -6.47
N ALA A 298 -1.09 -28.37 -7.31
CA ALA A 298 -2.48 -28.09 -7.67
C ALA A 298 -3.10 -29.26 -8.44
N ARG A 299 -2.32 -29.93 -9.29
CA ARG A 299 -2.74 -31.13 -10.01
C ARG A 299 -2.92 -32.35 -9.11
N ILE A 300 -2.06 -32.53 -8.11
CA ILE A 300 -2.26 -33.52 -7.05
C ILE A 300 -3.60 -33.25 -6.33
N ARG A 301 -3.92 -32.00 -6.00
CA ARG A 301 -5.20 -31.64 -5.37
C ARG A 301 -6.41 -31.94 -6.26
N SER A 302 -6.31 -31.65 -7.56
CA SER A 302 -7.31 -32.03 -8.57
C SER A 302 -7.54 -33.54 -8.56
N PHE A 303 -6.47 -34.35 -8.58
CA PHE A 303 -6.57 -35.80 -8.54
C PHE A 303 -7.26 -36.31 -7.26
N HIS A 304 -6.90 -35.79 -6.09
CA HIS A 304 -7.58 -36.16 -4.84
C HIS A 304 -9.06 -35.79 -4.86
N SER A 305 -9.41 -34.59 -5.34
CA SER A 305 -10.81 -34.17 -5.47
C SER A 305 -11.59 -35.06 -6.44
N ALA A 306 -10.97 -35.50 -7.54
CA ALA A 306 -11.57 -36.44 -8.49
C ALA A 306 -11.72 -37.84 -7.89
N LEU A 307 -10.79 -38.25 -7.03
CA LEU A 307 -10.85 -39.51 -6.29
C LEU A 307 -11.97 -39.49 -5.24
N ASP A 308 -12.14 -38.39 -4.51
CA ASP A 308 -13.22 -38.23 -3.55
C ASP A 308 -14.60 -38.28 -4.24
N ALA A 309 -14.71 -37.74 -5.46
CA ALA A 309 -15.91 -37.82 -6.29
C ALA A 309 -16.20 -39.25 -6.82
N MET A 310 -15.18 -40.13 -6.86
CA MET A 310 -15.36 -41.54 -7.22
C MET A 310 -16.02 -42.34 -6.07
N GLY A 311 -15.84 -41.92 -4.83
CA GLY A 311 -16.32 -42.61 -3.63
C GLY A 311 -15.36 -43.70 -3.13
N SER A 312 -15.68 -44.28 -1.96
CA SER A 312 -14.88 -45.36 -1.34
C SER A 312 -15.18 -46.72 -2.00
N PRO A 313 -14.22 -47.67 -2.06
CA PRO A 313 -14.48 -49.02 -2.56
C PRO A 313 -15.60 -49.69 -1.74
N SER A 314 -16.78 -49.82 -2.34
CA SER A 314 -17.85 -50.64 -1.79
C SER A 314 -17.46 -52.12 -1.85
N SER A 315 -17.85 -52.89 -0.84
CA SER A 315 -17.51 -54.32 -0.71
C SER A 315 -17.97 -55.17 -1.89
N PHE A 316 -19.01 -54.76 -2.62
CA PHE A 316 -19.66 -55.51 -3.69
C PHE A 316 -19.06 -55.27 -5.09
N SER A 317 -18.26 -54.22 -5.32
CA SER A 317 -17.74 -53.88 -6.66
C SER A 317 -16.28 -53.37 -6.64
N SER A 318 -15.38 -54.12 -6.00
CA SER A 318 -13.94 -53.80 -5.91
C SER A 318 -13.26 -53.75 -7.29
N GLU A 319 -13.66 -54.63 -8.22
CA GLU A 319 -13.11 -54.67 -9.59
C GLU A 319 -13.47 -53.41 -10.40
N ALA A 320 -14.74 -53.01 -10.38
CA ALA A 320 -15.19 -51.81 -11.09
C ALA A 320 -14.55 -50.53 -10.52
N TYR A 321 -14.33 -50.49 -9.20
CA TYR A 321 -13.60 -49.41 -8.54
C TYR A 321 -12.14 -49.35 -8.99
N LEU A 322 -11.42 -50.49 -8.97
CA LEU A 322 -10.04 -50.57 -9.43
C LEU A 322 -9.89 -50.14 -10.88
N ARG A 323 -10.82 -50.56 -11.74
CA ARG A 323 -10.83 -50.14 -13.14
C ARG A 323 -10.97 -48.64 -13.31
N ARG A 324 -11.97 -48.06 -12.63
CA ARG A 324 -12.22 -46.63 -12.67
C ARG A 324 -11.06 -45.84 -12.05
N TYR A 325 -10.40 -46.38 -11.04
CA TYR A 325 -9.21 -45.79 -10.42
C TYR A 325 -8.03 -45.74 -11.39
N ILE A 326 -7.69 -46.86 -12.03
CA ILE A 326 -6.59 -46.94 -13.00
C ILE A 326 -6.87 -46.02 -14.20
N ASP A 327 -8.10 -46.00 -14.70
CA ASP A 327 -8.50 -45.11 -15.79
C ASP A 327 -8.42 -43.63 -15.40
N LEU A 328 -8.89 -43.25 -14.20
CA LEU A 328 -8.80 -41.88 -13.68
C LEU A 328 -7.34 -41.45 -13.47
N TRP A 329 -6.53 -42.31 -12.85
CA TRP A 329 -5.11 -42.07 -12.66
C TRP A 329 -4.40 -41.90 -14.00
N ARG A 330 -4.66 -42.78 -14.98
CA ARG A 330 -4.07 -42.69 -16.33
C ARG A 330 -4.42 -41.36 -16.97
N GLN A 331 -5.68 -40.96 -16.92
CA GLN A 331 -6.16 -39.73 -17.54
C GLN A 331 -5.52 -38.49 -16.88
N GLU A 332 -5.57 -38.38 -15.56
CA GLU A 332 -4.99 -37.23 -14.85
C GLU A 332 -3.46 -37.17 -14.98
N MET A 333 -2.76 -38.32 -14.98
CA MET A 333 -1.31 -38.36 -15.23
C MET A 333 -0.94 -37.98 -16.66
N ALA A 334 -1.67 -38.49 -17.65
CA ALA A 334 -1.44 -38.13 -19.05
C ALA A 334 -1.73 -36.65 -19.33
N ASP A 335 -2.79 -36.09 -18.74
CA ASP A 335 -3.15 -34.68 -18.87
C ASP A 335 -2.14 -33.77 -18.17
N THR A 336 -1.69 -34.15 -16.96
CA THR A 336 -0.70 -33.36 -16.19
C THR A 336 0.67 -33.34 -16.85
N LEU A 337 1.17 -34.50 -17.28
CA LEU A 337 2.43 -34.58 -18.02
C LEU A 337 2.30 -33.91 -19.39
N GLY A 338 1.20 -34.16 -20.10
CA GLY A 338 0.90 -33.51 -21.38
C GLY A 338 0.92 -31.98 -21.31
N MET A 339 0.63 -31.39 -20.14
CA MET A 339 0.76 -29.96 -19.91
C MET A 339 2.11 -29.55 -19.34
N ALA A 340 2.69 -30.32 -18.42
CA ALA A 340 3.96 -29.98 -17.77
C ALA A 340 5.13 -29.96 -18.75
N PHE A 341 5.16 -30.90 -19.72
CA PHE A 341 6.25 -30.98 -20.71
C PHE A 341 6.34 -29.71 -21.58
N PRO A 342 5.27 -29.27 -22.28
CA PRO A 342 5.31 -28.01 -23.02
C PRO A 342 5.51 -26.77 -22.14
N LEU A 343 4.95 -26.75 -20.92
CA LEU A 343 5.00 -25.56 -20.07
C LEU A 343 6.39 -25.29 -19.47
N PHE A 344 7.11 -26.34 -19.08
CA PHE A 344 8.34 -26.21 -18.29
C PHE A 344 9.56 -26.86 -18.94
N ILE A 345 9.41 -27.96 -19.67
CA ILE A 345 10.57 -28.73 -20.18
C ILE A 345 11.04 -28.15 -21.51
N ASP A 346 10.13 -27.88 -22.44
CA ASP A 346 10.47 -27.31 -23.76
C ASP A 346 11.01 -25.87 -23.62
N HIS A 347 10.46 -25.11 -22.67
CA HIS A 347 10.96 -23.78 -22.33
C HIS A 347 12.30 -23.79 -21.59
N ALA A 348 12.52 -24.69 -20.61
CA ALA A 348 13.80 -24.78 -19.90
C ALA A 348 14.95 -25.21 -20.83
N SER A 349 14.70 -26.06 -21.83
CA SER A 349 15.69 -26.44 -22.84
C SER A 349 16.06 -25.29 -23.78
N SER A 350 15.16 -24.33 -24.00
CA SER A 350 15.42 -23.11 -24.78
C SER A 350 16.16 -22.03 -23.98
N ALA A 351 15.92 -21.95 -22.66
CA ALA A 351 16.58 -20.99 -21.77
C ALA A 351 18.03 -21.40 -21.44
N SER A 352 18.30 -22.71 -21.31
CA SER A 352 19.64 -23.25 -21.05
C SER A 352 20.61 -23.12 -22.24
N LEU A 353 20.11 -22.96 -23.47
CA LEU A 353 20.97 -22.69 -24.63
C LEU A 353 21.52 -21.25 -24.66
N ASN A 354 20.90 -20.31 -23.92
CA ASN A 354 21.32 -18.90 -23.86
C ASN A 354 22.15 -18.56 -22.61
N GLN A 355 22.25 -19.46 -21.63
CA GLN A 355 23.07 -19.32 -20.43
C GLN A 355 24.28 -20.24 -20.50
N SER A 356 25.21 -19.96 -21.42
CA SER A 356 26.56 -20.52 -21.35
C SER A 356 27.52 -19.47 -20.81
N LYS A 357 28.03 -19.75 -19.61
CA LYS A 357 29.04 -19.06 -18.78
C LYS A 357 28.43 -18.20 -17.66
N ASP A 358 28.89 -18.53 -16.44
CA ASP A 358 28.71 -17.80 -15.18
C ASP A 358 27.45 -18.15 -14.36
N ASP A 359 27.36 -19.39 -13.88
CA ASP A 359 27.08 -19.71 -12.46
C ASP A 359 27.02 -21.23 -12.23
N ALA A 360 28.15 -21.81 -11.80
CA ALA A 360 28.32 -23.26 -11.61
C ALA A 360 27.97 -23.75 -10.19
N SER A 361 27.06 -23.07 -9.48
CA SER A 361 26.60 -23.51 -8.16
C SER A 361 25.10 -23.30 -7.98
N SER A 362 24.40 -24.40 -7.68
CA SER A 362 23.03 -24.51 -7.17
C SER A 362 21.85 -24.40 -8.14
N ASP A 363 21.52 -25.53 -8.76
CA ASP A 363 20.14 -26.02 -8.71
C ASP A 363 20.11 -27.55 -8.89
N MET A 364 20.16 -28.29 -7.77
CA MET A 364 19.97 -29.75 -7.78
C MET A 364 18.57 -30.15 -8.28
N VAL A 365 17.63 -29.20 -8.33
CA VAL A 365 16.22 -29.44 -8.60
C VAL A 365 15.83 -28.68 -9.87
N THR A 366 15.87 -29.36 -11.00
CA THR A 366 15.37 -28.83 -12.27
C THR A 366 13.87 -29.10 -12.42
N PRO A 367 13.14 -28.33 -13.25
CA PRO A 367 11.72 -28.62 -13.53
C PRO A 367 11.52 -30.02 -14.10
N ALA A 368 12.47 -30.52 -14.92
CA ALA A 368 12.46 -31.88 -15.44
C ALA A 368 12.59 -32.94 -14.32
N TYR A 369 13.44 -32.70 -13.33
CA TYR A 369 13.55 -33.57 -12.15
C TYR A 369 12.27 -33.58 -11.32
N LEU A 370 11.61 -32.43 -11.13
CA LEU A 370 10.32 -32.34 -10.43
C LEU A 370 9.21 -33.11 -11.14
N VAL A 371 9.12 -32.97 -12.47
CA VAL A 371 8.14 -33.71 -13.28
C VAL A 371 8.41 -35.22 -13.23
N SER A 372 9.68 -35.64 -13.30
CA SER A 372 10.08 -37.04 -13.17
C SER A 372 9.75 -37.60 -11.77
N SER A 373 10.07 -36.86 -10.71
CA SER A 373 9.76 -37.24 -9.33
C SER A 373 8.25 -37.32 -9.07
N PHE A 374 7.46 -36.42 -9.67
CA PHE A 374 6.00 -36.50 -9.64
C PHE A 374 5.49 -37.77 -10.34
N ALA A 375 6.03 -38.10 -11.51
CA ALA A 375 5.65 -39.29 -12.25
C ALA A 375 5.99 -40.59 -11.49
N THR A 376 7.19 -40.68 -10.90
CA THR A 376 7.60 -41.86 -10.12
C THR A 376 6.81 -41.99 -8.82
N SER A 377 6.55 -40.88 -8.11
CA SER A 377 5.70 -40.88 -6.91
C SER A 377 4.25 -41.27 -7.22
N GLY A 378 3.69 -40.75 -8.32
CA GLY A 378 2.35 -41.13 -8.79
C GLY A 378 2.25 -42.61 -9.14
N LEU A 379 3.31 -43.18 -9.73
CA LEU A 379 3.40 -44.61 -10.04
C LEU A 379 3.53 -45.48 -8.78
N GLN A 380 4.34 -45.05 -7.81
CA GLN A 380 4.47 -45.76 -6.54
C GLN A 380 3.12 -45.81 -5.81
N ARG A 381 2.39 -44.69 -5.77
CA ARG A 381 1.05 -44.63 -5.17
C ARG A 381 0.03 -45.52 -5.90
N LEU A 382 0.08 -45.61 -7.23
CA LEU A 382 -0.73 -46.55 -8.01
C LEU A 382 -0.40 -47.99 -7.62
N ARG A 383 0.89 -48.33 -7.50
CA ARG A 383 1.34 -49.67 -7.09
C ARG A 383 0.82 -50.04 -5.71
N ASP A 384 0.95 -49.13 -4.74
CA ASP A 384 0.52 -49.36 -3.36
C ASP A 384 -1.01 -49.52 -3.26
N THR A 385 -1.77 -48.74 -4.02
CA THR A 385 -3.23 -48.86 -4.03
C THR A 385 -3.71 -50.13 -4.73
N VAL A 386 -3.10 -50.51 -5.86
CA VAL A 386 -3.42 -51.76 -6.57
C VAL A 386 -3.05 -52.97 -5.71
N SER A 387 -1.88 -52.97 -5.07
CA SER A 387 -1.43 -54.09 -4.22
C SER A 387 -2.35 -54.29 -3.01
N VAL A 388 -2.73 -53.22 -2.31
CA VAL A 388 -3.65 -53.30 -1.15
C VAL A 388 -5.03 -53.85 -1.55
N GLN A 389 -5.56 -53.41 -2.69
CA GLN A 389 -6.87 -53.87 -3.16
C GLN A 389 -6.81 -55.30 -3.70
N LEU A 390 -5.73 -55.70 -4.37
CA LEU A 390 -5.51 -57.08 -4.82
C LEU A 390 -5.37 -58.04 -3.64
N VAL A 391 -4.62 -57.69 -2.60
CA VAL A 391 -4.52 -58.48 -1.36
C VAL A 391 -5.90 -58.58 -0.69
N THR A 392 -6.66 -57.49 -0.66
CA THR A 392 -8.03 -57.48 -0.12
C THR A 392 -8.97 -58.37 -0.94
N ALA A 393 -8.83 -58.40 -2.27
CA ALA A 393 -9.61 -59.26 -3.16
C ALA A 393 -9.20 -60.74 -3.03
N ALA A 394 -7.91 -61.04 -2.93
CA ALA A 394 -7.40 -62.38 -2.72
C ALA A 394 -7.85 -62.97 -1.37
N ASN A 395 -7.85 -62.17 -0.30
CA ASN A 395 -8.35 -62.59 1.02
C ASN A 395 -9.88 -62.74 1.09
N ARG A 396 -10.64 -62.26 0.08
CA ARG A 396 -12.09 -62.47 -0.02
C ARG A 396 -12.47 -63.81 -0.63
N VAL A 397 -11.54 -64.52 -1.29
CA VAL A 397 -11.74 -65.92 -1.67
C VAL A 397 -11.87 -66.70 -0.36
N PRO A 398 -13.07 -67.20 0.00
CA PRO A 398 -13.29 -67.71 1.35
C PRO A 398 -12.43 -68.95 1.60
N LEU A 399 -11.70 -68.94 2.71
CA LEU A 399 -11.37 -70.18 3.41
C LEU A 399 -12.70 -70.73 3.93
N ALA A 400 -13.34 -71.62 3.17
CA ALA A 400 -14.61 -72.24 3.55
C ALA A 400 -14.39 -73.22 4.71
N SER A 401 -14.09 -72.71 5.90
CA SER A 401 -14.24 -73.46 7.13
C SER A 401 -15.71 -73.48 7.51
N SER A 402 -16.29 -74.68 7.39
CA SER A 402 -17.56 -75.15 7.95
C SER A 402 -18.86 -74.91 7.15
N ALA A 403 -19.50 -76.06 6.88
CA ALA A 403 -20.93 -76.31 6.71
C ALA A 403 -21.60 -76.07 5.35
N SER A 404 -21.47 -77.03 4.44
CA SER A 404 -22.56 -77.97 4.12
C SER A 404 -22.15 -78.88 2.97
N ALA A 405 -22.00 -80.17 3.28
CA ALA A 405 -21.75 -81.20 2.29
C ALA A 405 -22.95 -81.26 1.33
N GLY A 406 -22.74 -80.89 0.07
CA GLY A 406 -23.74 -81.13 -0.97
C GLY A 406 -23.57 -80.44 -2.31
N SER A 407 -22.99 -79.23 -2.40
CA SER A 407 -23.12 -78.46 -3.66
C SER A 407 -22.10 -77.35 -3.95
N THR A 408 -20.82 -77.47 -3.55
CA THR A 408 -19.91 -76.29 -3.52
C THR A 408 -18.62 -76.37 -4.36
N SER A 409 -18.39 -77.42 -5.17
CA SER A 409 -17.22 -77.44 -6.06
C SER A 409 -17.29 -76.36 -7.15
N SER A 410 -18.49 -76.06 -7.68
CA SER A 410 -18.69 -75.05 -8.73
C SER A 410 -18.52 -73.60 -8.23
N THR A 411 -18.71 -73.33 -6.94
CA THR A 411 -18.60 -71.98 -6.37
C THR A 411 -17.16 -71.59 -6.07
N SER A 412 -16.30 -72.54 -5.69
CA SER A 412 -14.88 -72.27 -5.44
C SER A 412 -14.10 -72.06 -6.74
N THR A 413 -14.44 -72.82 -7.80
CA THR A 413 -13.88 -72.59 -9.14
C THR A 413 -14.36 -71.27 -9.73
N ALA A 414 -15.63 -70.91 -9.57
CA ALA A 414 -16.17 -69.62 -10.01
C ALA A 414 -15.48 -68.42 -9.32
N ASN A 415 -15.12 -68.54 -8.03
CA ASN A 415 -14.38 -67.48 -7.33
C ASN A 415 -12.94 -67.30 -7.85
N LEU A 416 -12.28 -68.38 -8.26
CA LEU A 416 -10.94 -68.32 -8.86
C LEU A 416 -10.98 -67.81 -10.29
N GLU A 417 -11.99 -68.20 -11.08
CA GLU A 417 -12.24 -67.66 -12.43
C GLU A 417 -12.50 -66.15 -12.37
N MET A 418 -13.35 -65.69 -11.46
CA MET A 418 -13.58 -64.26 -11.22
C MET A 418 -12.30 -63.52 -10.82
N LEU A 419 -11.47 -64.11 -9.95
CA LEU A 419 -10.18 -63.53 -9.58
C LEU A 419 -9.23 -63.49 -10.79
N ALA A 420 -9.11 -64.56 -11.56
CA ALA A 420 -8.28 -64.59 -12.78
C ALA A 420 -8.72 -63.53 -13.80
N ASP A 421 -10.03 -63.36 -13.99
CA ASP A 421 -10.61 -62.32 -14.84
C ASP A 421 -10.28 -60.92 -14.32
N THR A 422 -10.33 -60.68 -13.00
CA THR A 422 -9.92 -59.39 -12.42
C THR A 422 -8.44 -59.08 -12.65
N PHE A 423 -7.55 -60.07 -12.51
CA PHE A 423 -6.12 -59.92 -12.76
C PHE A 423 -5.85 -59.64 -14.25
N ALA A 424 -6.53 -60.35 -15.15
CA ALA A 424 -6.45 -60.10 -16.60
C ALA A 424 -6.95 -58.70 -16.97
N ASN A 425 -8.07 -58.25 -16.39
CA ASN A 425 -8.63 -56.92 -16.59
C ASN A 425 -7.71 -55.81 -16.05
N ILE A 426 -7.09 -56.01 -14.89
CA ILE A 426 -6.14 -55.07 -14.31
C ILE A 426 -4.87 -55.01 -15.17
N HIS A 427 -4.33 -56.16 -15.57
CA HIS A 427 -3.14 -56.24 -16.41
C HIS A 427 -3.34 -55.52 -17.76
N THR A 428 -4.49 -55.72 -18.42
CA THR A 428 -4.82 -55.01 -19.66
C THR A 428 -4.93 -53.51 -19.47
N GLN A 429 -5.60 -53.04 -18.40
CA GLN A 429 -5.71 -51.60 -18.11
C GLN A 429 -4.37 -50.96 -17.77
N LEU A 430 -3.54 -51.67 -17.03
CA LEU A 430 -2.18 -51.26 -16.68
C LEU A 430 -1.29 -51.18 -17.93
N SER A 431 -1.47 -52.12 -18.87
CA SER A 431 -0.82 -52.09 -20.18
C SER A 431 -1.28 -50.88 -21.01
N TYR A 432 -2.58 -50.58 -21.05
CA TYR A 432 -3.10 -49.36 -21.70
C TYR A 432 -2.56 -48.09 -21.04
N ALA A 433 -2.46 -48.07 -19.71
CA ALA A 433 -1.90 -46.95 -18.98
C ALA A 433 -0.40 -46.76 -19.26
N SER A 434 0.35 -47.86 -19.35
CA SER A 434 1.75 -47.86 -19.76
C SER A 434 1.92 -47.28 -21.15
N ALA A 435 1.17 -47.81 -22.13
CA ALA A 435 1.20 -47.35 -23.51
C ALA A 435 0.92 -45.85 -23.66
N ALA A 436 -0.06 -45.31 -22.92
CA ALA A 436 -0.39 -43.89 -22.93
C ALA A 436 0.77 -43.01 -22.45
N LEU A 437 1.53 -43.49 -21.46
CA LEU A 437 2.56 -42.73 -20.76
C LEU A 437 3.97 -42.95 -21.35
N THR A 438 4.17 -43.95 -22.23
CA THR A 438 5.41 -44.13 -23.01
C THR A 438 5.82 -42.89 -23.79
N ARG A 439 4.85 -42.08 -24.25
CA ARG A 439 5.08 -40.81 -24.95
C ARG A 439 5.86 -39.78 -24.12
N PHE A 440 5.81 -39.91 -22.80
CA PHE A 440 6.53 -39.05 -21.85
C PHE A 440 7.84 -39.70 -21.35
N GLY A 441 8.26 -40.82 -21.94
CA GLY A 441 9.49 -41.53 -21.55
C GLY A 441 9.38 -42.33 -20.25
N LEU A 442 8.16 -42.57 -19.77
CA LEU A 442 7.91 -43.39 -18.57
C LEU A 442 7.70 -44.85 -19.00
N ASP A 443 8.65 -45.72 -18.63
CA ASP A 443 8.49 -47.16 -18.77
C ASP A 443 7.98 -47.78 -17.46
N PHE A 444 6.76 -48.33 -17.52
CA PHE A 444 6.04 -48.88 -16.39
C PHE A 444 6.41 -50.33 -16.09
N GLY A 445 6.94 -51.05 -17.09
CA GLY A 445 7.16 -52.49 -17.00
C GLY A 445 8.16 -52.86 -15.91
N SER A 446 9.30 -52.17 -15.87
CA SER A 446 10.33 -52.45 -14.86
C SER A 446 9.91 -52.02 -13.44
N LEU A 447 9.06 -50.99 -13.32
CA LEU A 447 8.70 -50.39 -12.04
C LEU A 447 7.49 -51.08 -11.40
N LEU A 448 6.40 -51.35 -12.13
CA LEU A 448 5.23 -52.03 -11.55
C LEU A 448 5.53 -53.45 -11.07
N PHE A 449 6.43 -54.13 -11.78
CA PHE A 449 6.84 -55.49 -11.46
C PHE A 449 8.14 -55.55 -10.62
N ALA A 450 8.66 -54.40 -10.17
CA ALA A 450 9.81 -54.37 -9.28
C ALA A 450 9.45 -55.00 -7.91
N PRO A 451 10.33 -55.85 -7.34
CA PRO A 451 10.13 -56.42 -6.01
C PRO A 451 10.10 -55.30 -4.96
N THR A 452 9.20 -55.39 -3.99
CA THR A 452 9.25 -54.56 -2.78
C THR A 452 10.50 -54.94 -1.98
N SER A 453 11.25 -53.97 -1.49
CA SER A 453 12.57 -54.13 -0.87
C SER A 453 12.61 -54.96 0.42
N ASP A 454 11.48 -55.52 0.88
CA ASP A 454 11.28 -56.01 2.24
C ASP A 454 10.93 -57.50 2.38
N THR A 455 11.10 -58.33 1.33
CA THR A 455 10.78 -59.77 1.45
C THR A 455 11.90 -60.68 0.96
N ASP A 456 12.20 -61.67 1.82
CA ASP A 456 13.06 -62.87 1.75
C ASP A 456 13.87 -63.20 0.47
N PRO A 457 15.05 -63.84 0.62
CA PRO A 457 15.98 -64.11 -0.48
C PRO A 457 15.47 -65.07 -1.57
N SER A 458 14.35 -65.79 -1.38
CA SER A 458 13.76 -66.72 -2.35
C SER A 458 12.65 -66.12 -3.24
N THR A 459 12.12 -64.94 -2.92
CA THR A 459 11.03 -64.26 -3.66
C THR A 459 11.49 -62.98 -4.38
N ARG A 460 12.81 -62.74 -4.42
CA ARG A 460 13.48 -61.53 -4.95
C ARG A 460 13.18 -61.14 -6.39
N SER A 461 12.47 -61.97 -7.16
CA SER A 461 12.17 -61.70 -8.57
C SER A 461 10.68 -61.58 -8.87
N LEU A 462 9.80 -61.82 -7.89
CA LEU A 462 8.36 -61.82 -8.13
C LEU A 462 7.76 -60.48 -7.74
N SER A 463 6.96 -59.92 -8.64
CA SER A 463 6.16 -58.73 -8.39
C SER A 463 5.10 -59.00 -7.32
N THR A 464 4.64 -57.94 -6.66
CA THR A 464 3.53 -58.04 -5.67
C THR A 464 2.26 -58.66 -6.26
N ILE A 465 2.04 -58.51 -7.56
CA ILE A 465 0.90 -59.10 -8.28
C ILE A 465 1.10 -60.62 -8.42
N GLU A 466 2.31 -61.04 -8.82
CA GLU A 466 2.65 -62.46 -8.98
C GLU A 466 2.65 -63.20 -7.64
N THR A 467 3.16 -62.59 -6.56
CA THR A 467 3.15 -63.22 -5.24
C THR A 467 1.73 -63.38 -4.70
N VAL A 468 0.87 -62.37 -4.86
CA VAL A 468 -0.54 -62.42 -4.43
C VAL A 468 -1.33 -63.42 -5.26
N TRP A 469 -1.07 -63.53 -6.57
CA TRP A 469 -1.72 -64.53 -7.42
C TRP A 469 -1.26 -65.94 -7.07
N LEU A 470 0.04 -66.15 -6.84
CA LEU A 470 0.57 -67.45 -6.42
C LEU A 470 0.02 -67.86 -5.06
N ASP A 471 -0.07 -66.93 -4.09
CA ASP A 471 -0.64 -67.20 -2.77
C ASP A 471 -2.16 -67.49 -2.85
N ALA A 472 -2.90 -66.77 -3.69
CA ALA A 472 -4.31 -67.08 -3.94
C ALA A 472 -4.48 -68.46 -4.61
N LEU A 473 -3.61 -68.79 -5.57
CA LEU A 473 -3.63 -70.06 -6.29
C LEU A 473 -3.25 -71.22 -5.37
N THR A 474 -2.18 -71.11 -4.58
CA THR A 474 -1.78 -72.14 -3.62
C THR A 474 -2.87 -72.39 -2.60
N ARG A 475 -3.48 -71.34 -2.02
CA ARG A 475 -4.62 -71.48 -1.11
C ARG A 475 -5.81 -72.18 -1.77
N SER A 476 -6.09 -71.88 -3.04
CA SER A 476 -7.19 -72.52 -3.77
C SER A 476 -6.92 -73.99 -4.10
N LEU A 477 -5.68 -74.33 -4.49
CA LEU A 477 -5.26 -75.70 -4.77
C LEU A 477 -5.23 -76.51 -3.49
N ASP A 478 -4.68 -75.97 -2.40
CA ASP A 478 -4.70 -76.60 -1.08
C ASP A 478 -6.14 -76.87 -0.65
N HIS A 479 -7.08 -75.96 -0.93
CA HIS A 479 -8.48 -76.21 -0.62
C HIS A 479 -9.11 -77.33 -1.48
N ILE A 480 -8.91 -77.30 -2.81
CA ILE A 480 -9.43 -78.33 -3.72
C ILE A 480 -8.86 -79.71 -3.38
N PHE A 481 -7.54 -79.77 -3.17
CA PHE A 481 -6.85 -81.00 -2.85
C PHE A 481 -7.06 -81.44 -1.40
N SER A 482 -7.36 -80.54 -0.44
CA SER A 482 -7.66 -80.94 0.94
C SER A 482 -8.88 -81.85 1.04
N HIS A 483 -9.89 -81.67 0.18
CA HIS A 483 -11.05 -82.56 0.15
C HIS A 483 -10.66 -83.96 -0.36
N THR A 484 -9.85 -84.02 -1.41
CA THR A 484 -9.32 -85.30 -1.93
C THR A 484 -8.37 -85.96 -0.94
N HIS A 485 -7.56 -85.18 -0.21
CA HIS A 485 -6.65 -85.67 0.81
C HIS A 485 -7.42 -86.19 2.03
N ALA A 486 -8.46 -85.50 2.47
CA ALA A 486 -9.32 -85.93 3.57
C ALA A 486 -10.13 -87.19 3.21
N GLN A 487 -10.64 -87.29 1.98
CA GLN A 487 -11.28 -88.52 1.49
C GLN A 487 -10.29 -89.69 1.38
N LEU A 488 -9.06 -89.43 0.95
CA LEU A 488 -8.00 -90.44 0.88
C LEU A 488 -7.58 -90.91 2.28
N ASP A 489 -7.45 -89.98 3.24
CA ASP A 489 -7.17 -90.28 4.65
C ASP A 489 -8.33 -91.03 5.33
N GLU A 490 -9.59 -90.67 5.05
CA GLU A 490 -10.76 -91.36 5.59
C GLU A 490 -10.90 -92.79 5.01
N HIS A 491 -10.55 -92.97 3.72
CA HIS A 491 -10.47 -94.30 3.11
C HIS A 491 -9.28 -95.14 3.63
N LEU A 492 -8.14 -94.50 3.91
CA LEU A 492 -6.98 -95.14 4.57
C LEU A 492 -7.29 -95.54 6.02
N GLN A 493 -8.19 -94.83 6.71
CA GLN A 493 -8.60 -95.13 8.08
C GLN A 493 -9.74 -96.17 8.17
N LYS A 494 -10.65 -96.24 7.18
CA LYS A 494 -11.78 -97.20 7.17
C LYS A 494 -11.42 -98.60 6.69
N ASP A 495 -10.47 -98.73 5.76
CA ASP A 495 -9.92 -100.03 5.36
C ASP A 495 -8.46 -100.14 5.83
N GLY A 496 -8.22 -100.94 6.87
CA GLY A 496 -6.87 -101.34 7.31
C GLY A 496 -6.10 -102.20 6.28
N ALA A 497 -6.58 -102.28 5.04
CA ALA A 497 -5.91 -102.92 3.91
C ALA A 497 -5.84 -101.92 2.75
N LEU A 498 -4.63 -101.47 2.49
CA LEU A 498 -4.24 -100.51 1.46
C LEU A 498 -4.90 -100.80 0.09
N PRO A 499 -5.33 -99.78 -0.68
CA PRO A 499 -5.55 -99.90 -2.12
C PRO A 499 -4.23 -99.81 -2.91
N SER A 500 -3.12 -100.32 -2.37
CA SER A 500 -1.81 -100.34 -3.06
C SER A 500 -1.69 -101.47 -4.09
N GLN A 501 -2.69 -102.34 -4.23
CA GLN A 501 -2.69 -103.38 -5.27
C GLN A 501 -3.11 -102.89 -6.67
N TRP A 502 -3.72 -101.71 -6.80
CA TRP A 502 -4.11 -101.19 -8.12
C TRP A 502 -2.98 -100.48 -8.88
N LEU A 503 -1.94 -100.02 -8.19
CA LEU A 503 -0.83 -99.29 -8.81
C LEU A 503 0.49 -100.07 -8.87
N ILE A 504 0.56 -101.26 -8.26
CA ILE A 504 1.75 -102.13 -8.31
C ILE A 504 1.33 -103.59 -8.55
N SER A 505 0.67 -103.85 -9.68
CA SER A 505 0.63 -105.19 -10.27
C SER A 505 0.71 -105.06 -11.79
N SER A 506 1.81 -105.51 -12.36
CA SER A 506 2.03 -105.63 -13.80
C SER A 506 1.39 -106.88 -14.40
N GLN A 507 0.50 -107.57 -13.68
CA GLN A 507 -0.23 -108.72 -14.20
C GLN A 507 -1.72 -108.65 -13.84
N LEU A 508 -2.55 -108.32 -14.83
CA LEU A 508 -4.00 -108.57 -14.78
C LEU A 508 -4.25 -110.08 -14.72
N PRO A 509 -5.06 -110.59 -13.77
CA PRO A 509 -5.68 -111.89 -13.93
C PRO A 509 -6.82 -111.78 -14.95
N SER A 510 -6.78 -112.63 -15.97
CA SER A 510 -7.70 -112.67 -17.11
C SER A 510 -9.18 -112.93 -16.76
N SER A 511 -9.51 -113.24 -15.51
CA SER A 511 -10.89 -113.43 -15.05
C SER A 511 -11.65 -112.12 -14.78
N ALA A 512 -10.97 -110.98 -14.63
CA ALA A 512 -11.63 -109.69 -14.38
C ALA A 512 -12.14 -109.00 -15.66
N LEU A 513 -11.78 -109.50 -16.85
CA LEU A 513 -12.13 -108.90 -18.14
C LEU A 513 -13.39 -109.52 -18.78
N GLU A 514 -13.86 -110.68 -18.32
CA GLU A 514 -15.08 -111.32 -18.87
C GLU A 514 -16.38 -110.73 -18.31
N ASP A 515 -16.37 -110.10 -17.13
CA ASP A 515 -17.58 -109.49 -16.54
C ASP A 515 -17.83 -108.03 -16.99
N LEU A 516 -16.92 -107.44 -17.77
CA LEU A 516 -17.05 -106.07 -18.28
C LEU A 516 -17.63 -105.99 -19.70
N TYR A 517 -17.91 -107.13 -20.35
CA TYR A 517 -18.54 -107.21 -21.68
C TYR A 517 -19.75 -108.16 -21.72
N ARG A 518 -20.65 -108.03 -20.74
CA ARG A 518 -22.05 -108.47 -20.88
C ARG A 518 -23.03 -107.38 -20.51
#